data_AF-A0A165AFG4-F1
#
_entry.id   AF-A0A165AFG4-F1
#
_cell.length_a   1.000
_cell.length_b   1.000
_cell.length_c   1.000
_cell.angle_alpha   90.00
_cell.angle_beta   90.00
_cell.angle_gamma   90.00
#
_symmetry.space_group_name_H-M   'P 1'
#
loop_
_entity.id
_entity.type
_entity.pdbx_description
1 polymer ?
#
loop_
_entity_poly.entity_id
_entity_poly.type
_entity_poly.pdbx_seq_one_letter_code
_entity_poly.pdbx_strand_id
1 'polypeptide(L)'
;MHFAYAFLLLVAVAAGFAQAQSKAVFAHFIIGNSAGMSYDDWVSDVQAAKAAGIDGFALNIAPGDSYTDSSLQNAYNAAGSVGDFSLFLSFDYLSQGAWSASNVVSKINEYKQFSAQFQYNGKPLVSTFEGVGNTGDWYGIKEQTGCFFVPDWSSLGPIGVAAQGSVDGAFGWGAWPVGATDMSVVEDELYMTTLGSKPYMMPVSPWFYTNIPQWNKNWLWRGDDLWHDRWQQVIELQPALVEILTWNDFGESHYIGPIHSSGIPSGAEKYVNDMPHDNWRDMLPYYIAAYKSGNTTLPEISTEKANLWYRVNPGHSGSSDGTTGNTPSQGQTVVDPTLVSQDKVFLSVLVNSPADVTLQIGDNQPTYLRAMTSGVNHFSVSFNGQTGAVTASVSRNGQSVASVTGPEITDACEDGNVNWNAWVGGSS
;
A
#
# COMPACT_ATOMS: atom_id res chain seq x y z
N MET A 1 -64.19 7.59 -44.80
CA MET A 1 -62.89 7.11 -45.32
C MET A 1 -61.98 8.32 -45.43
N HIS A 2 -60.75 8.38 -44.96
CA HIS A 2 -60.06 7.83 -43.79
C HIS A 2 -58.97 8.89 -43.52
N PHE A 3 -58.96 9.44 -42.30
CA PHE A 3 -57.86 10.25 -41.80
C PHE A 3 -56.70 9.31 -41.47
N ALA A 4 -55.52 9.53 -42.05
CA ALA A 4 -54.29 8.82 -41.68
C ALA A 4 -53.43 9.75 -40.83
N TYR A 5 -53.37 9.45 -39.52
CA TYR A 5 -52.42 10.03 -38.58
C TYR A 5 -51.07 9.32 -38.78
N ALA A 6 -50.01 10.07 -39.08
CA ALA A 6 -48.64 9.58 -39.05
C ALA A 6 -48.04 9.86 -37.67
N PHE A 7 -47.82 8.80 -36.89
CA PHE A 7 -47.13 8.84 -35.61
C PHE A 7 -45.62 8.81 -35.87
N LEU A 8 -44.91 9.88 -35.51
CA LEU A 8 -43.45 9.94 -35.44
C LEU A 8 -43.00 9.36 -34.09
N LEU A 9 -42.39 8.18 -34.13
CA LEU A 9 -41.71 7.57 -32.98
C LEU A 9 -40.35 8.25 -32.79
N LEU A 10 -40.27 9.12 -31.78
CA LEU A 10 -39.01 9.60 -31.22
C LEU A 10 -38.43 8.49 -30.32
N VAL A 11 -37.45 7.76 -30.84
CA VAL A 11 -36.60 6.89 -30.01
C VAL A 11 -35.58 7.79 -29.32
N ALA A 12 -35.83 8.11 -28.06
CA ALA A 12 -34.81 8.68 -27.18
C ALA A 12 -33.82 7.57 -26.85
N VAL A 13 -32.64 7.59 -27.48
CA VAL A 13 -31.49 6.82 -27.00
C VAL A 13 -31.04 7.48 -25.71
N ALA A 14 -31.50 6.94 -24.58
CA ALA A 14 -30.87 7.20 -23.30
C ALA A 14 -29.48 6.56 -23.36
N ALA A 15 -28.48 7.34 -23.78
CA ALA A 15 -27.10 7.04 -23.47
C ALA A 15 -26.98 7.12 -21.95
N GLY A 16 -27.13 5.96 -21.29
CA GLY A 16 -26.70 5.79 -19.92
C GLY A 16 -25.20 6.02 -19.92
N PHE A 17 -24.79 7.25 -19.62
CA PHE A 17 -23.46 7.49 -19.07
C PHE A 17 -23.48 6.77 -17.71
N ALA A 18 -23.11 5.49 -17.70
CA ALA A 18 -22.48 4.93 -16.54
C ALA A 18 -21.26 5.83 -16.31
N GLN A 19 -21.40 6.79 -15.41
CA GLN A 19 -20.30 7.62 -14.98
C GLN A 19 -19.27 6.63 -14.44
N ALA A 20 -18.23 6.35 -15.24
CA ALA A 20 -17.19 5.42 -14.84
C ALA A 20 -16.70 5.89 -13.48
N GLN A 21 -16.91 5.06 -12.47
CA GLN A 21 -16.47 5.32 -11.12
C GLN A 21 -14.96 5.54 -11.19
N SER A 22 -14.48 6.75 -10.90
CA SER A 22 -13.08 7.08 -11.09
C SER A 22 -12.26 6.28 -10.09
N LYS A 23 -11.55 5.28 -10.58
CA LYS A 23 -10.57 4.52 -9.80
C LYS A 23 -9.49 5.46 -9.28
N ALA A 24 -9.15 5.31 -8.02
CA ALA A 24 -8.06 6.06 -7.41
C ALA A 24 -7.22 5.14 -6.52
N VAL A 25 -5.92 5.43 -6.47
CA VAL A 25 -4.94 4.74 -5.64
C VAL A 25 -4.35 5.76 -4.68
N PHE A 26 -4.40 5.44 -3.40
CA PHE A 26 -3.82 6.26 -2.33
C PHE A 26 -2.69 5.50 -1.64
N ALA A 27 -1.82 6.22 -0.94
CA ALA A 27 -0.96 5.62 0.08
C ALA A 27 -1.29 6.19 1.45
N HIS A 28 -1.38 5.31 2.44
CA HIS A 28 -1.61 5.68 3.81
C HIS A 28 -0.37 6.36 4.40
N PHE A 29 -0.55 7.51 5.02
CA PHE A 29 0.53 8.37 5.48
C PHE A 29 0.35 8.65 6.97
N ILE A 30 1.27 8.15 7.79
CA ILE A 30 1.28 8.36 9.23
C ILE A 30 1.77 9.77 9.50
N ILE A 31 0.86 10.69 9.86
CA ILE A 31 1.23 12.08 10.20
C ILE A 31 2.15 12.13 11.42
N GLY A 32 2.02 11.16 12.34
CA GLY A 32 2.94 10.99 13.48
C GLY A 32 4.42 10.94 13.07
N ASN A 33 4.73 10.30 11.94
CA ASN A 33 6.09 10.14 11.44
C ASN A 33 6.56 11.36 10.61
N SER A 34 5.73 12.40 10.48
CA SER A 34 6.03 13.61 9.69
C SER A 34 6.44 14.83 10.51
N ALA A 35 6.48 14.71 11.84
CA ALA A 35 6.69 15.85 12.74
C ALA A 35 7.99 16.64 12.45
N GLY A 36 9.03 15.94 11.96
CA GLY A 36 10.31 16.53 11.57
C GLY A 36 10.46 16.88 10.09
N MET A 37 9.46 16.61 9.25
CA MET A 37 9.54 16.86 7.80
C MET A 37 9.42 18.36 7.49
N SER A 38 10.27 18.84 6.60
CA SER A 38 10.16 20.17 6.02
C SER A 38 9.09 20.24 4.93
N TYR A 39 8.77 21.45 4.47
CA TYR A 39 7.88 21.63 3.31
C TYR A 39 8.46 20.99 2.04
N ASP A 40 9.78 21.06 1.84
CA ASP A 40 10.44 20.50 0.66
C ASP A 40 10.41 18.96 0.68
N ASP A 41 10.49 18.35 1.86
CA ASP A 41 10.29 16.90 2.03
C ASP A 41 8.87 16.49 1.60
N TRP A 42 7.85 17.25 2.01
CA TRP A 42 6.47 17.03 1.55
C TRP A 42 6.31 17.17 0.04
N VAL A 43 6.94 18.18 -0.57
CA VAL A 43 6.92 18.36 -2.04
C VAL A 43 7.58 17.18 -2.74
N SER A 44 8.74 16.73 -2.24
CA SER A 44 9.48 15.58 -2.78
C SER A 44 8.65 14.29 -2.70
N ASP A 45 8.02 14.02 -1.55
CA ASP A 45 7.18 12.84 -1.34
C ASP A 45 5.95 12.83 -2.26
N VAL A 46 5.27 13.98 -2.40
CA VAL A 46 4.14 14.12 -3.34
C VAL A 46 4.59 13.86 -4.78
N GLN A 47 5.76 14.39 -5.19
CA GLN A 47 6.30 14.15 -6.53
C GLN A 47 6.65 12.68 -6.75
N ALA A 48 7.27 12.03 -5.77
CA ALA A 48 7.62 10.61 -5.84
C ALA A 48 6.38 9.71 -5.92
N ALA A 49 5.34 10.01 -5.14
CA ALA A 49 4.07 9.28 -5.18
C ALA A 49 3.36 9.46 -6.53
N LYS A 50 3.29 10.69 -7.04
CA LYS A 50 2.72 11.00 -8.36
C LYS A 50 3.49 10.28 -9.48
N ALA A 51 4.82 10.25 -9.41
CA ALA A 51 5.66 9.52 -10.37
C ALA A 51 5.43 8.01 -10.34
N ALA A 52 5.05 7.45 -9.19
CA ALA A 52 4.65 6.05 -9.04
C ALA A 52 3.22 5.76 -9.54
N GLY A 53 2.45 6.78 -9.92
CA GLY A 53 1.05 6.66 -10.38
C GLY A 53 0.01 6.74 -9.27
N ILE A 54 0.42 7.01 -8.03
CA ILE A 54 -0.46 7.19 -6.86
C ILE A 54 -1.16 8.55 -7.00
N ASP A 55 -2.47 8.58 -6.74
CA ASP A 55 -3.31 9.78 -6.91
C ASP A 55 -3.34 10.67 -5.67
N GLY A 56 -2.97 10.13 -4.51
CA GLY A 56 -3.05 10.87 -3.26
C GLY A 56 -2.55 10.16 -2.01
N PHE A 57 -2.65 10.87 -0.88
CA PHE A 57 -2.40 10.29 0.44
C PHE A 57 -3.63 10.27 1.33
N ALA A 58 -3.79 9.17 2.06
CA ALA A 58 -4.71 9.06 3.20
C ALA A 58 -3.95 9.46 4.46
N LEU A 59 -4.22 10.66 5.00
CA LEU A 59 -3.47 11.25 6.11
C LEU A 59 -3.99 10.72 7.44
N ASN A 60 -3.32 9.70 7.99
CA ASN A 60 -3.61 9.13 9.30
C ASN A 60 -3.21 10.12 10.39
N ILE A 61 -4.21 10.56 11.17
CA ILE A 61 -4.04 11.53 12.24
C ILE A 61 -4.51 11.00 13.59
N ALA A 62 -3.69 11.23 14.61
CA ALA A 62 -3.99 10.98 16.01
C ALA A 62 -4.54 12.25 16.70
N PRO A 63 -5.41 12.11 17.72
CA PRO A 63 -5.84 13.24 18.51
C PRO A 63 -4.73 13.69 19.47
N GLY A 64 -4.67 15.00 19.74
CA GLY A 64 -3.84 15.54 20.83
C GLY A 64 -2.39 15.88 20.50
N ASP A 65 -1.88 15.47 19.33
CA ASP A 65 -0.54 15.83 18.89
C ASP A 65 -0.44 17.30 18.49
N SER A 66 0.58 18.00 19.03
CA SER A 66 0.78 19.44 18.82
C SER A 66 1.23 19.81 17.41
N TYR A 67 1.77 18.85 16.66
CA TYR A 67 2.32 19.05 15.31
C TYR A 67 1.33 18.68 14.19
N THR A 68 0.23 18.01 14.49
CA THR A 68 -0.73 17.50 13.48
C THR A 68 -1.19 18.60 12.53
N ASP A 69 -1.59 19.76 13.06
CA ASP A 69 -2.13 20.84 12.21
C ASP A 69 -1.06 21.49 11.32
N SER A 70 0.16 21.66 11.83
CA SER A 70 1.27 22.15 10.99
C SER A 70 1.66 21.15 9.90
N SER A 71 1.68 19.84 10.21
CA SER A 71 1.99 18.79 9.23
C SER A 71 0.92 18.70 8.15
N LEU A 72 -0.36 18.73 8.54
CA LEU A 72 -1.48 18.74 7.60
C LEU A 72 -1.45 19.98 6.70
N GLN A 73 -1.20 21.18 7.26
CA GLN A 73 -1.09 22.40 6.48
C GLN A 73 0.04 22.32 5.44
N ASN A 74 1.20 21.77 5.82
CA ASN A 74 2.30 21.53 4.88
C ASN A 74 1.93 20.51 3.80
N ALA A 75 1.30 19.40 4.17
CA ALA A 75 0.86 18.36 3.22
C ALA A 75 -0.10 18.94 2.17
N TYR A 76 -1.16 19.63 2.59
CA TYR A 76 -2.14 20.24 1.67
C TYR A 76 -1.53 21.35 0.80
N ASN A 77 -0.62 22.15 1.34
CA ASN A 77 0.07 23.18 0.56
C ASN A 77 1.05 22.58 -0.46
N ALA A 78 1.75 21.49 -0.11
CA ALA A 78 2.65 20.79 -1.01
C ALA A 78 1.87 20.10 -2.15
N ALA A 79 0.79 19.38 -1.81
CA ALA A 79 -0.09 18.76 -2.81
C ALA A 79 -0.74 19.80 -3.73
N GLY A 80 -1.20 20.93 -3.18
CA GLY A 80 -1.74 22.04 -3.97
C GLY A 80 -0.70 22.70 -4.89
N SER A 81 0.55 22.80 -4.44
CA SER A 81 1.67 23.36 -5.22
C SER A 81 2.11 22.44 -6.36
N VAL A 82 2.22 21.13 -6.11
CA VAL A 82 2.58 20.14 -7.14
C VAL A 82 1.44 19.93 -8.14
N GLY A 83 0.19 19.97 -7.69
CA GLY A 83 -1.00 19.79 -8.52
C GLY A 83 -1.25 18.33 -8.91
N ASP A 84 -2.49 18.04 -9.32
CA ASP A 84 -3.01 16.69 -9.64
C ASP A 84 -2.65 15.60 -8.61
N PHE A 85 -2.65 15.97 -7.34
CA PHE A 85 -2.44 15.05 -6.23
C PHE A 85 -3.41 15.42 -5.11
N SER A 86 -4.12 14.43 -4.60
CA SER A 86 -5.20 14.65 -3.63
C SER A 86 -4.84 14.11 -2.24
N LEU A 87 -5.49 14.63 -1.22
CA LEU A 87 -5.33 14.19 0.16
C LEU A 87 -6.71 14.00 0.78
N PHE A 88 -6.82 13.10 1.75
CA PHE A 88 -7.98 13.08 2.64
C PHE A 88 -7.56 12.69 4.05
N LEU A 89 -8.40 13.04 5.03
CA LEU A 89 -8.15 12.72 6.42
C LEU A 89 -8.59 11.29 6.74
N SER A 90 -7.69 10.54 7.40
CA SER A 90 -7.97 9.27 8.07
C SER A 90 -7.82 9.47 9.57
N PHE A 91 -8.93 9.44 10.31
CA PHE A 91 -8.89 9.65 11.76
C PHE A 91 -8.54 8.34 12.46
N ASP A 92 -7.40 8.30 13.14
CA ASP A 92 -6.97 7.14 13.91
C ASP A 92 -7.63 7.18 15.29
N TYR A 93 -8.52 6.22 15.56
CA TYR A 93 -9.24 6.10 16.83
C TYR A 93 -8.53 5.21 17.87
N LEU A 94 -7.42 4.55 17.51
CA LEU A 94 -6.68 3.61 18.37
C LEU A 94 -5.32 4.14 18.86
N SER A 95 -4.79 5.20 18.25
CA SER A 95 -3.50 5.80 18.57
C SER A 95 -3.44 6.43 19.98
N GLN A 96 -4.22 7.48 20.23
CA GLN A 96 -4.26 8.24 21.50
C GLN A 96 -5.66 8.30 22.13
N GLY A 97 -6.52 7.36 21.73
CA GLY A 97 -7.92 7.28 22.15
C GLY A 97 -8.90 7.86 21.13
N ALA A 98 -10.18 7.82 21.49
CA ALA A 98 -11.25 8.19 20.57
C ALA A 98 -11.29 9.70 20.29
N TRP A 99 -11.55 10.06 19.03
CA TRP A 99 -11.85 11.44 18.66
C TRP A 99 -13.23 11.87 19.13
N SER A 100 -13.35 13.12 19.60
CA SER A 100 -14.67 13.72 19.81
C SER A 100 -15.31 14.10 18.48
N ALA A 101 -16.62 13.87 18.34
CA ALA A 101 -17.36 14.20 17.11
C ALA A 101 -17.20 15.67 16.70
N SER A 102 -17.15 16.61 17.66
CA SER A 102 -16.95 18.03 17.38
C SER A 102 -15.58 18.33 16.77
N ASN A 103 -14.52 17.65 17.23
CA ASN A 103 -13.17 17.83 16.69
C ASN A 103 -13.07 17.27 15.27
N VAL A 104 -13.69 16.12 15.01
CA VAL A 104 -13.80 15.53 13.67
C VAL A 104 -14.51 16.50 12.73
N VAL A 105 -15.69 17.01 13.11
CA VAL A 105 -16.45 17.99 12.31
C VAL A 105 -15.62 19.23 12.02
N SER A 106 -14.91 19.77 13.01
CA SER A 106 -14.05 20.95 12.84
C SER A 106 -12.96 20.71 11.80
N LYS A 107 -12.20 19.62 11.93
CA LYS A 107 -11.11 19.30 11.00
C LYS A 107 -11.62 19.03 9.58
N ILE A 108 -12.71 18.27 9.42
CA ILE A 108 -13.28 18.03 8.09
C ILE A 108 -13.72 19.37 7.45
N ASN A 109 -14.36 20.26 8.21
CA ASN A 109 -14.82 21.54 7.69
C ASN A 109 -13.69 22.49 7.29
N GLU A 110 -12.56 22.42 7.99
CA GLU A 110 -11.34 23.15 7.66
C GLU A 110 -10.70 22.62 6.36
N TYR A 111 -10.35 21.33 6.34
CA TYR A 111 -9.57 20.76 5.24
C TYR A 111 -10.38 20.56 3.95
N LYS A 112 -11.72 20.41 4.05
CA LYS A 112 -12.56 20.28 2.84
C LYS A 112 -12.56 21.52 1.94
N GLN A 113 -12.05 22.66 2.42
CA GLN A 113 -11.91 23.89 1.62
C GLN A 113 -10.67 23.90 0.74
N PHE A 114 -9.69 23.02 0.99
CA PHE A 114 -8.46 22.96 0.21
C PHE A 114 -8.72 22.31 -1.15
N SER A 115 -8.11 22.84 -2.21
CA SER A 115 -8.24 22.30 -3.57
C SER A 115 -7.67 20.89 -3.71
N ALA A 116 -6.70 20.52 -2.87
CA ALA A 116 -6.13 19.19 -2.82
C ALA A 116 -6.98 18.18 -2.03
N GLN A 117 -8.08 18.57 -1.39
CA GLN A 117 -8.98 17.60 -0.77
C GLN A 117 -9.59 16.69 -1.83
N PHE A 118 -9.40 15.38 -1.69
CA PHE A 118 -10.01 14.40 -2.57
C PHE A 118 -11.54 14.44 -2.45
N GLN A 119 -12.20 14.53 -3.60
CA GLN A 119 -13.66 14.57 -3.71
C GLN A 119 -14.16 13.29 -4.38
N TYR A 120 -15.00 12.54 -3.69
CA TYR A 120 -15.67 11.38 -4.25
C TYR A 120 -17.14 11.73 -4.54
N ASN A 121 -17.54 11.67 -5.81
CA ASN A 121 -18.86 12.12 -6.27
C ASN A 121 -19.23 13.54 -5.77
N GLY A 122 -18.24 14.46 -5.77
CA GLY A 122 -18.42 15.85 -5.36
C GLY A 122 -18.49 16.08 -3.85
N LYS A 123 -18.16 15.08 -3.02
CA LYS A 123 -18.13 15.17 -1.56
C LYS A 123 -16.73 14.89 -1.03
N PRO A 124 -16.26 15.57 0.03
CA PRO A 124 -14.92 15.35 0.56
C PRO A 124 -14.84 13.94 1.15
N LEU A 125 -13.92 13.12 0.65
CA LEU A 125 -13.71 11.79 1.21
C LEU A 125 -13.06 11.92 2.58
N VAL A 126 -13.49 11.08 3.52
CA VAL A 126 -12.92 10.94 4.85
C VAL A 126 -12.92 9.46 5.23
N SER A 127 -11.90 9.00 5.94
CA SER A 127 -11.83 7.65 6.50
C SER A 127 -11.47 7.65 7.98
N THR A 128 -11.38 6.47 8.56
CA THR A 128 -10.84 6.22 9.90
C THR A 128 -9.90 5.02 9.84
N PHE A 129 -8.99 4.93 10.81
CA PHE A 129 -8.46 3.65 11.25
C PHE A 129 -9.23 3.25 12.52
N GLU A 130 -9.98 2.16 12.41
CA GLU A 130 -10.89 1.65 13.43
C GLU A 130 -11.87 2.73 13.99
N GLY A 131 -12.33 2.59 15.24
CA GLY A 131 -13.31 3.51 15.86
C GLY A 131 -14.72 2.96 15.94
N VAL A 132 -14.89 1.64 15.95
CA VAL A 132 -16.19 0.94 16.03
C VAL A 132 -17.00 1.28 17.28
N GLY A 133 -16.35 1.73 18.36
CA GLY A 133 -17.03 2.26 19.55
C GLY A 133 -17.77 3.58 19.32
N ASN A 134 -17.51 4.25 18.20
CA ASN A 134 -18.00 5.59 17.85
C ASN A 134 -18.83 5.61 16.56
N THR A 135 -19.29 4.46 16.06
CA THR A 135 -20.06 4.39 14.80
C THR A 135 -21.31 5.29 14.81
N GLY A 136 -21.94 5.47 15.99
CA GLY A 136 -23.12 6.31 16.18
C GLY A 136 -22.90 7.81 15.92
N ASP A 137 -21.68 8.31 16.09
CA ASP A 137 -21.35 9.73 15.89
C ASP A 137 -21.42 10.12 14.41
N TRP A 138 -21.17 9.17 13.51
CA TRP A 138 -20.96 9.43 12.08
C TRP A 138 -22.19 9.88 11.32
N TYR A 139 -23.41 9.62 11.81
CA TYR A 139 -24.61 10.22 11.23
C TYR A 139 -24.58 11.76 11.35
N GLY A 140 -24.31 12.26 12.56
CA GLY A 140 -24.25 13.71 12.82
C GLY A 140 -23.00 14.37 12.22
N ILE A 141 -21.86 13.67 12.19
CA ILE A 141 -20.64 14.17 11.54
C ILE A 141 -20.90 14.38 10.04
N LYS A 142 -21.49 13.39 9.37
CA LYS A 142 -21.80 13.49 7.93
C LYS A 142 -22.82 14.56 7.62
N GLU A 143 -23.87 14.70 8.44
CA GLU A 143 -24.88 15.76 8.27
C GLU A 143 -24.24 17.16 8.32
N GLN A 144 -23.32 17.39 9.25
CA GLN A 144 -22.67 18.69 9.44
C GLN A 144 -21.56 19.00 8.42
N THR A 145 -20.92 17.97 7.87
CA THR A 145 -19.73 18.14 7.02
C THR A 145 -20.02 17.92 5.54
N GLY A 146 -21.01 17.09 5.21
CA GLY A 146 -21.31 16.63 3.87
C GLY A 146 -20.29 15.62 3.32
N CYS A 147 -19.46 15.01 4.16
CA CYS A 147 -18.40 14.10 3.70
C CYS A 147 -18.93 12.80 3.08
N PHE A 148 -18.07 12.18 2.26
CA PHE A 148 -18.22 10.82 1.77
C PHE A 148 -17.37 9.90 2.65
N PHE A 149 -18.01 9.04 3.43
CA PHE A 149 -17.34 8.34 4.52
C PHE A 149 -17.02 6.88 4.18
N VAL A 150 -15.72 6.55 4.17
CA VAL A 150 -15.17 5.22 3.85
C VAL A 150 -14.25 4.77 4.99
N PRO A 151 -14.79 4.29 6.13
CA PRO A 151 -13.96 3.88 7.27
C PRO A 151 -13.26 2.56 7.02
N ASP A 152 -12.09 2.39 7.64
CA ASP A 152 -11.68 1.06 8.10
C ASP A 152 -12.30 0.77 9.46
N TRP A 153 -13.17 -0.24 9.49
CA TRP A 153 -13.79 -0.83 10.69
C TRP A 153 -13.65 -2.36 10.60
N SER A 154 -12.46 -2.82 10.22
CA SER A 154 -12.18 -4.23 9.99
C SER A 154 -12.47 -5.12 11.21
N SER A 155 -12.46 -4.58 12.44
CA SER A 155 -12.90 -5.32 13.62
C SER A 155 -14.38 -5.75 13.60
N LEU A 156 -15.24 -5.13 12.77
CA LEU A 156 -16.62 -5.58 12.52
C LEU A 156 -16.71 -6.59 11.37
N GLY A 157 -15.66 -6.70 10.57
CA GLY A 157 -15.61 -7.45 9.32
C GLY A 157 -16.57 -6.91 8.23
N PRO A 158 -16.50 -7.46 7.01
CA PRO A 158 -17.27 -6.97 5.86
C PRO A 158 -18.79 -6.88 6.07
N ILE A 159 -19.38 -7.84 6.77
CA ILE A 159 -20.81 -7.90 7.03
C ILE A 159 -21.20 -6.84 8.06
N GLY A 160 -20.41 -6.69 9.12
CA GLY A 160 -20.69 -5.75 10.21
C GLY A 160 -20.57 -4.29 9.77
N VAL A 161 -19.58 -3.97 8.91
CA VAL A 161 -19.44 -2.63 8.31
C VAL A 161 -20.57 -2.33 7.34
N ALA A 162 -20.93 -3.29 6.46
CA ALA A 162 -22.03 -3.09 5.51
C ALA A 162 -23.39 -2.84 6.20
N ALA A 163 -23.59 -3.39 7.40
CA ALA A 163 -24.77 -3.16 8.22
C ALA A 163 -24.85 -1.74 8.83
N GLN A 164 -23.76 -0.96 8.80
CA GLN A 164 -23.74 0.41 9.31
C GLN A 164 -24.38 1.38 8.32
N GLY A 165 -25.49 2.00 8.70
CA GLY A 165 -26.19 2.96 7.83
C GLY A 165 -25.43 4.26 7.59
N SER A 166 -24.42 4.57 8.42
CA SER A 166 -23.62 5.80 8.32
C SER A 166 -22.50 5.73 7.29
N VAL A 167 -22.12 4.56 6.78
CA VAL A 167 -20.99 4.43 5.84
C VAL A 167 -21.42 4.59 4.37
N ASP A 168 -20.62 5.28 3.57
CA ASP A 168 -20.81 5.39 2.11
C ASP A 168 -19.97 4.39 1.33
N GLY A 169 -18.95 3.80 1.95
CA GLY A 169 -18.09 2.73 1.47
C GLY A 169 -17.41 2.03 2.65
N ALA A 170 -16.46 1.14 2.39
CA ALA A 170 -15.56 0.64 3.43
C ALA A 170 -14.15 0.47 2.91
N PHE A 171 -13.19 0.61 3.81
CA PHE A 171 -11.81 0.24 3.64
C PHE A 171 -11.55 -1.03 4.45
N GLY A 172 -10.89 -2.02 3.87
CA GLY A 172 -10.41 -3.19 4.61
C GLY A 172 -8.97 -2.97 5.05
N TRP A 173 -8.55 -3.51 6.20
CA TRP A 173 -7.17 -3.40 6.69
C TRP A 173 -6.33 -4.67 6.46
N GLY A 174 -6.97 -5.79 6.09
CA GLY A 174 -6.32 -7.08 5.84
C GLY A 174 -5.42 -7.07 4.60
N ALA A 175 -4.23 -6.48 4.68
CA ALA A 175 -3.28 -6.39 3.56
C ALA A 175 -2.32 -7.59 3.47
N TRP A 176 -2.23 -8.40 4.52
CA TRP A 176 -1.27 -9.50 4.65
C TRP A 176 -1.97 -10.83 4.96
N PRO A 177 -1.46 -11.97 4.46
CA PRO A 177 -2.01 -13.28 4.75
C PRO A 177 -1.78 -13.68 6.21
N VAL A 178 -2.71 -14.47 6.75
CA VAL A 178 -2.58 -15.10 8.07
C VAL A 178 -1.89 -16.45 7.93
N GLY A 179 -0.64 -16.54 8.40
CA GLY A 179 0.15 -17.77 8.41
C GLY A 179 0.97 -17.97 7.14
N ALA A 180 1.50 -19.18 6.97
CA ALA A 180 2.42 -19.54 5.90
C ALA A 180 1.70 -19.84 4.58
N THR A 181 0.77 -19.00 4.19
CA THR A 181 -0.02 -19.11 2.95
C THR A 181 0.08 -17.82 2.16
N ASP A 182 -0.19 -17.89 0.86
CA ASP A 182 -0.24 -16.69 0.02
C ASP A 182 -1.56 -15.93 0.28
N MET A 183 -1.61 -14.66 -0.12
CA MET A 183 -2.77 -13.81 0.10
C MET A 183 -3.98 -14.29 -0.68
N SER A 184 -5.14 -14.29 -0.03
CA SER A 184 -6.43 -14.67 -0.62
C SER A 184 -7.25 -13.44 -0.97
N VAL A 185 -8.15 -13.58 -1.94
CA VAL A 185 -9.14 -12.56 -2.33
C VAL A 185 -10.46 -12.66 -1.57
N VAL A 186 -10.64 -13.69 -0.73
CA VAL A 186 -11.94 -14.03 -0.12
C VAL A 186 -12.52 -12.88 0.71
N GLU A 187 -11.69 -12.18 1.49
CA GLU A 187 -12.16 -11.04 2.30
C GLU A 187 -12.55 -9.85 1.41
N ASP A 188 -11.78 -9.58 0.36
CA ASP A 188 -12.05 -8.51 -0.62
C ASP A 188 -13.37 -8.74 -1.34
N GLU A 189 -13.58 -9.96 -1.85
CA GLU A 189 -14.84 -10.36 -2.50
C GLU A 189 -16.02 -10.25 -1.54
N LEU A 190 -15.81 -10.56 -0.25
CA LEU A 190 -16.84 -10.42 0.77
C LEU A 190 -17.18 -8.96 1.01
N TYR A 191 -16.20 -8.06 1.12
CA TYR A 191 -16.45 -6.61 1.16
C TYR A 191 -17.22 -6.12 -0.06
N MET A 192 -16.74 -6.44 -1.27
CA MET A 192 -17.38 -6.01 -2.51
C MET A 192 -18.83 -6.51 -2.61
N THR A 193 -19.10 -7.74 -2.16
CA THR A 193 -20.44 -8.32 -2.19
C THR A 193 -21.36 -7.70 -1.15
N THR A 194 -20.91 -7.54 0.10
CA THR A 194 -21.76 -7.03 1.20
C THR A 194 -22.05 -5.54 1.07
N LEU A 195 -21.13 -4.77 0.50
CA LEU A 195 -21.29 -3.33 0.25
C LEU A 195 -22.25 -3.02 -0.91
N GLY A 196 -22.51 -3.99 -1.80
CA GLY A 196 -23.36 -3.80 -2.96
C GLY A 196 -22.80 -2.74 -3.90
N SER A 197 -23.51 -1.60 -4.05
CA SER A 197 -23.05 -0.51 -4.92
C SER A 197 -22.12 0.50 -4.22
N LYS A 198 -21.86 0.34 -2.93
CA LYS A 198 -20.94 1.22 -2.19
C LYS A 198 -19.48 0.87 -2.54
N PRO A 199 -18.56 1.85 -2.70
CA PRO A 199 -17.17 1.58 -3.00
C PRO A 199 -16.48 0.77 -1.90
N TYR A 200 -15.73 -0.23 -2.34
CA TYR A 200 -14.70 -0.88 -1.55
C TYR A 200 -13.34 -0.27 -1.86
N MET A 201 -12.61 0.10 -0.80
CA MET A 201 -11.20 0.46 -0.86
C MET A 201 -10.37 -0.76 -0.45
N MET A 202 -9.60 -1.31 -1.38
CA MET A 202 -8.83 -2.54 -1.18
C MET A 202 -7.44 -2.22 -0.62
N PRO A 203 -7.00 -2.86 0.49
CA PRO A 203 -5.66 -2.66 1.02
C PRO A 203 -4.61 -3.42 0.23
N VAL A 204 -3.44 -2.81 0.05
CA VAL A 204 -2.26 -3.41 -0.59
C VAL A 204 -1.03 -3.08 0.22
N SER A 205 -0.18 -4.06 0.52
CA SER A 205 1.07 -3.83 1.23
C SER A 205 2.16 -4.80 0.76
N PRO A 206 3.45 -4.39 0.71
CA PRO A 206 4.52 -5.28 0.27
C PRO A 206 5.03 -6.21 1.38
N TRP A 207 5.16 -5.71 2.60
CA TRP A 207 5.87 -6.38 3.70
C TRP A 207 5.23 -6.00 5.03
N PHE A 208 5.57 -6.67 6.14
CA PHE A 208 5.25 -6.20 7.49
C PHE A 208 6.23 -6.84 8.47
N TYR A 209 6.92 -6.00 9.26
CA TYR A 209 7.69 -6.45 10.39
C TYR A 209 7.80 -5.32 11.42
N THR A 210 7.60 -5.66 12.68
CA THR A 210 7.78 -4.72 13.78
C THR A 210 8.42 -5.42 14.97
N ASN A 211 9.30 -4.72 15.68
CA ASN A 211 9.84 -5.12 16.98
C ASN A 211 10.07 -3.87 17.83
N ILE A 212 8.97 -3.37 18.38
CA ILE A 212 8.86 -2.16 19.20
C ILE A 212 8.26 -2.54 20.57
N PRO A 213 9.09 -2.99 21.53
CA PRO A 213 8.62 -3.50 22.81
C PRO A 213 7.78 -2.50 23.62
N GLN A 214 8.06 -1.20 23.52
CA GLN A 214 7.29 -0.18 24.24
C GLN A 214 5.83 -0.08 23.78
N TRP A 215 5.49 -0.62 22.61
CA TRP A 215 4.13 -0.72 22.09
C TRP A 215 3.59 -2.16 22.15
N ASN A 216 4.30 -3.07 22.82
CA ASN A 216 4.01 -4.51 22.83
C ASN A 216 3.88 -5.10 21.42
N LYS A 217 4.69 -4.60 20.48
CA LYS A 217 4.71 -5.08 19.10
C LYS A 217 5.99 -5.85 18.80
N ASN A 218 5.85 -7.11 18.36
CA ASN A 218 6.96 -7.96 17.95
C ASN A 218 6.48 -9.14 17.09
N TRP A 219 6.21 -8.91 15.81
CA TRP A 219 5.78 -9.95 14.87
C TRP A 219 6.02 -9.56 13.41
N LEU A 220 5.86 -10.52 12.51
CA LEU A 220 5.72 -10.29 11.08
C LEU A 220 4.56 -11.06 10.45
N TRP A 221 4.15 -10.61 9.27
CA TRP A 221 3.30 -11.37 8.35
C TRP A 221 4.06 -11.69 7.07
N ARG A 222 3.52 -12.59 6.27
CA ARG A 222 4.18 -13.02 5.04
C ARG A 222 4.12 -11.96 3.96
N GLY A 223 5.29 -11.38 3.67
CA GLY A 223 5.50 -10.40 2.59
C GLY A 223 6.20 -10.96 1.35
N ASP A 224 6.60 -12.24 1.37
CA ASP A 224 7.36 -12.96 0.35
C ASP A 224 7.10 -12.52 -1.11
N ASP A 225 6.15 -13.14 -1.80
CA ASP A 225 5.72 -12.80 -3.17
C ASP A 225 4.55 -11.78 -3.18
N LEU A 226 4.15 -11.30 -1.98
CA LEU A 226 2.89 -10.58 -1.72
C LEU A 226 2.71 -9.35 -2.60
N TRP A 227 3.76 -8.54 -2.78
CA TRP A 227 3.65 -7.30 -3.54
C TRP A 227 3.22 -7.56 -4.99
N HIS A 228 3.77 -8.59 -5.63
CA HIS A 228 3.38 -8.97 -6.98
C HIS A 228 1.93 -9.49 -7.02
N ASP A 229 1.64 -10.48 -6.17
CA ASP A 229 0.35 -11.17 -6.15
C ASP A 229 -0.80 -10.22 -5.83
N ARG A 230 -0.60 -9.32 -4.87
CA ARG A 230 -1.65 -8.39 -4.43
C ARG A 230 -2.02 -7.39 -5.52
N TRP A 231 -1.04 -6.91 -6.31
CA TRP A 231 -1.34 -6.06 -7.46
C TRP A 231 -2.03 -6.82 -8.59
N GLN A 232 -1.73 -8.11 -8.80
CA GLN A 232 -2.51 -8.94 -9.72
C GLN A 232 -3.97 -9.05 -9.26
N GLN A 233 -4.21 -9.30 -7.97
CA GLN A 233 -5.54 -9.37 -7.38
C GLN A 233 -6.32 -8.06 -7.53
N VAL A 234 -5.68 -6.89 -7.34
CA VAL A 234 -6.29 -5.58 -7.59
C VAL A 234 -6.73 -5.43 -9.06
N ILE A 235 -5.90 -5.88 -10.00
CA ILE A 235 -6.22 -5.85 -11.43
C ILE A 235 -7.36 -6.81 -11.76
N GLU A 236 -7.44 -7.96 -11.11
CA GLU A 236 -8.50 -8.94 -11.32
C GLU A 236 -9.84 -8.49 -10.72
N LEU A 237 -9.85 -8.12 -9.44
CA LEU A 237 -11.07 -7.79 -8.69
C LEU A 237 -11.66 -6.43 -9.07
N GLN A 238 -10.82 -5.51 -9.55
CA GLN A 238 -11.25 -4.17 -9.97
C GLN A 238 -12.00 -3.39 -8.86
N PRO A 239 -11.44 -3.25 -7.64
CA PRO A 239 -12.07 -2.49 -6.57
C PRO A 239 -12.27 -1.02 -6.98
N ALA A 240 -13.16 -0.31 -6.29
CA ALA A 240 -13.43 1.10 -6.59
C ALA A 240 -12.23 1.99 -6.27
N LEU A 241 -11.55 1.71 -5.16
CA LEU A 241 -10.42 2.46 -4.63
C LEU A 241 -9.37 1.46 -4.14
N VAL A 242 -8.11 1.90 -4.07
CA VAL A 242 -7.01 1.13 -3.50
C VAL A 242 -6.25 2.01 -2.51
N GLU A 243 -5.85 1.47 -1.37
CA GLU A 243 -4.97 2.16 -0.43
C GLU A 243 -3.76 1.29 -0.12
N ILE A 244 -2.57 1.84 -0.39
CA ILE A 244 -1.29 1.21 -0.09
C ILE A 244 -0.94 1.46 1.37
N LEU A 245 -0.70 0.39 2.12
CA LEU A 245 -0.20 0.40 3.49
C LEU A 245 1.31 0.11 3.46
N THR A 246 2.19 1.10 3.60
CA THR A 246 1.97 2.54 3.79
C THR A 246 3.01 3.34 3.01
N TRP A 247 2.89 4.66 2.99
CA TRP A 247 3.95 5.53 2.49
C TRP A 247 5.13 5.61 3.47
N ASN A 248 4.90 5.80 4.77
CA ASN A 248 5.97 6.16 5.72
C ASN A 248 5.86 5.48 7.11
N ASP A 249 5.20 4.33 7.22
CA ASP A 249 5.22 3.60 8.50
C ASP A 249 6.50 2.77 8.66
N PHE A 250 7.55 3.46 9.12
CA PHE A 250 8.87 2.86 9.34
C PHE A 250 8.86 1.83 10.47
N GLY A 251 8.06 2.05 11.51
CA GLY A 251 8.00 1.15 12.68
C GLY A 251 7.42 -0.22 12.37
N GLU A 252 6.63 -0.34 11.31
CA GLU A 252 6.01 -1.59 10.85
C GLU A 252 6.57 -2.11 9.52
N SER A 253 7.65 -1.49 9.03
CA SER A 253 8.47 -1.98 7.90
C SER A 253 7.71 -2.16 6.59
N HIS A 254 6.62 -1.43 6.39
CA HIS A 254 5.81 -1.53 5.17
C HIS A 254 5.66 -0.21 4.41
N TYR A 255 6.53 0.74 4.73
CA TYR A 255 6.71 1.96 3.96
C TYR A 255 7.17 1.65 2.54
N ILE A 256 6.67 2.43 1.58
CA ILE A 256 7.16 2.48 0.20
C ILE A 256 7.70 3.86 -0.17
N GLY A 257 7.70 4.81 0.76
CA GLY A 257 8.22 6.17 0.66
C GLY A 257 9.70 6.27 1.05
N PRO A 258 10.35 7.41 0.80
CA PRO A 258 11.72 7.63 1.26
C PRO A 258 11.79 7.68 2.78
N ILE A 259 12.90 7.18 3.33
CA ILE A 259 13.12 7.20 4.78
C ILE A 259 13.51 8.61 5.23
N HIS A 260 12.61 9.23 5.99
CA HIS A 260 12.87 10.47 6.72
C HIS A 260 13.31 10.09 8.14
N SER A 261 14.60 10.24 8.45
CA SER A 261 15.18 9.74 9.72
C SER A 261 14.49 10.29 10.98
N SER A 262 13.97 11.52 10.92
CA SER A 262 13.21 12.12 12.02
C SER A 262 11.86 11.46 12.29
N GLY A 263 11.35 10.68 11.33
CA GLY A 263 10.10 9.95 11.42
C GLY A 263 10.25 8.51 11.89
N ILE A 264 11.47 8.01 12.05
CA ILE A 264 11.71 6.63 12.51
C ILE A 264 11.32 6.55 13.99
N PRO A 265 10.39 5.67 14.39
CA PRO A 265 10.07 5.46 15.78
C PRO A 265 11.30 4.98 16.57
N SER A 266 11.47 5.47 17.80
CA SER A 266 12.57 5.03 18.66
C SER A 266 12.55 3.51 18.86
N GLY A 267 13.71 2.87 18.66
CA GLY A 267 13.89 1.42 18.72
C GLY A 267 13.72 0.71 17.38
N ALA A 268 13.15 1.37 16.36
CA ALA A 268 13.01 0.81 15.02
C ALA A 268 14.26 1.02 14.15
N GLU A 269 15.17 1.92 14.53
CA GLU A 269 16.40 2.23 13.80
C GLU A 269 17.24 0.97 13.51
N LYS A 270 17.22 0.00 14.44
CA LYS A 270 17.92 -1.30 14.34
C LYS A 270 17.49 -2.18 13.15
N TYR A 271 16.32 -1.93 12.58
CA TYR A 271 15.83 -2.68 11.41
C TYR A 271 15.40 -1.79 10.24
N VAL A 272 15.32 -0.47 10.42
CA VAL A 272 14.97 0.50 9.37
C VAL A 272 16.21 1.10 8.70
N ASN A 273 17.27 1.35 9.45
CA ASN A 273 18.50 1.91 8.88
C ASN A 273 19.06 0.98 7.81
N ASP A 274 19.50 1.57 6.70
CA ASP A 274 20.03 0.88 5.52
C ASP A 274 19.07 -0.15 4.88
N MET A 275 17.77 -0.04 5.16
CA MET A 275 16.70 -0.84 4.53
C MET A 275 15.77 0.03 3.69
N PRO A 276 16.23 0.59 2.54
CA PRO A 276 15.38 1.37 1.67
C PRO A 276 14.28 0.49 1.05
N HIS A 277 13.07 1.06 0.93
CA HIS A 277 11.91 0.38 0.34
C HIS A 277 11.38 1.09 -0.93
N ASP A 278 11.97 2.22 -1.30
CA ASP A 278 11.56 3.08 -2.40
C ASP A 278 11.36 2.34 -3.73
N ASN A 279 12.17 1.32 -4.01
CA ASN A 279 12.13 0.58 -5.26
C ASN A 279 10.93 -0.37 -5.38
N TRP A 280 10.15 -0.62 -4.33
CA TRP A 280 8.82 -1.24 -4.51
C TRP A 280 7.89 -0.37 -5.37
N ARG A 281 8.16 0.93 -5.51
CA ARG A 281 7.46 1.82 -6.43
C ARG A 281 7.76 1.57 -7.90
N ASP A 282 8.82 0.83 -8.24
CA ASP A 282 9.30 0.73 -9.63
C ASP A 282 8.30 0.12 -10.60
N MET A 283 7.49 -0.82 -10.10
CA MET A 283 6.47 -1.53 -10.89
C MET A 283 5.09 -0.87 -10.81
N LEU A 284 4.88 0.05 -9.86
CA LEU A 284 3.59 0.68 -9.61
C LEU A 284 3.00 1.41 -10.82
N PRO A 285 3.76 2.19 -11.61
CA PRO A 285 3.19 2.85 -12.80
C PRO A 285 2.54 1.85 -13.76
N TYR A 286 3.11 0.66 -13.92
CA TYR A 286 2.56 -0.39 -14.78
C TYR A 286 1.30 -1.01 -14.15
N TYR A 287 1.36 -1.41 -12.88
CA TYR A 287 0.23 -2.02 -12.19
C TYR A 287 -0.96 -1.09 -12.04
N ILE A 288 -0.73 0.16 -11.63
CA ILE A 288 -1.78 1.15 -11.44
C ILE A 288 -2.43 1.51 -12.78
N ALA A 289 -1.66 1.62 -13.86
CA ALA A 289 -2.22 1.83 -15.19
C ALA A 289 -3.09 0.64 -15.65
N ALA A 290 -2.62 -0.59 -15.44
CA ALA A 290 -3.40 -1.79 -15.72
C ALA A 290 -4.70 -1.84 -14.88
N TYR A 291 -4.62 -1.53 -13.58
CA TYR A 291 -5.79 -1.44 -12.72
C TYR A 291 -6.78 -0.38 -13.23
N LYS A 292 -6.31 0.85 -13.47
CA LYS A 292 -7.16 1.98 -13.90
C LYS A 292 -7.82 1.74 -15.25
N SER A 293 -7.17 1.03 -16.17
CA SER A 293 -7.73 0.69 -17.49
C SER A 293 -8.60 -0.57 -17.51
N GLY A 294 -8.70 -1.29 -16.38
CA GLY A 294 -9.32 -2.61 -16.32
C GLY A 294 -8.61 -3.66 -17.16
N ASN A 295 -7.28 -3.56 -17.18
CA ASN A 295 -6.36 -4.43 -17.92
C ASN A 295 -6.60 -4.44 -19.44
N THR A 296 -7.27 -3.42 -19.97
CA THR A 296 -7.57 -3.31 -21.42
C THR A 296 -6.53 -2.49 -22.17
N THR A 297 -5.86 -1.58 -21.48
CA THR A 297 -4.80 -0.73 -22.03
C THR A 297 -3.61 -0.75 -21.08
N LEU A 298 -2.48 -1.25 -21.55
CA LEU A 298 -1.24 -1.33 -20.79
C LEU A 298 -0.30 -0.22 -21.24
N PRO A 299 0.45 0.41 -20.32
CA PRO A 299 1.40 1.45 -20.69
C PRO A 299 2.54 0.85 -21.52
N GLU A 300 3.07 1.66 -22.44
CA GLU A 300 4.29 1.31 -23.17
C GLU A 300 5.47 1.19 -22.20
N ILE A 301 6.27 0.12 -22.36
CA ILE A 301 7.46 -0.12 -21.54
C ILE A 301 8.65 0.48 -22.30
N SER A 302 8.87 1.78 -22.09
CA SER A 302 10.01 2.52 -22.67
C SER A 302 11.31 2.28 -21.91
N THR A 303 11.22 1.96 -20.62
CA THR A 303 12.34 1.60 -19.74
C THR A 303 12.05 0.26 -19.09
N GLU A 304 12.93 -0.70 -19.32
CA GLU A 304 12.85 -2.01 -18.69
C GLU A 304 13.54 -1.96 -17.32
N LYS A 305 12.96 -2.62 -16.33
CA LYS A 305 13.40 -2.51 -14.93
C LYS A 305 13.56 -3.88 -14.30
N ALA A 306 14.43 -3.97 -13.29
CA ALA A 306 14.48 -5.06 -12.34
C ALA A 306 14.35 -4.49 -10.92
N ASN A 307 13.51 -5.09 -10.08
CA ASN A 307 13.37 -4.78 -8.67
C ASN A 307 13.45 -6.08 -7.86
N LEU A 308 14.24 -6.10 -6.81
CA LEU A 308 14.36 -7.25 -5.92
C LEU A 308 14.31 -6.85 -4.46
N TRP A 309 13.85 -7.79 -3.64
CA TRP A 309 13.83 -7.66 -2.18
C TRP A 309 14.14 -8.97 -1.50
N TYR A 310 14.75 -8.89 -0.32
CA TYR A 310 15.14 -10.03 0.51
C TYR A 310 15.56 -9.56 1.90
N ARG A 311 15.54 -10.47 2.87
CA ARG A 311 16.18 -10.24 4.18
C ARG A 311 17.70 -10.38 4.05
N VAL A 312 18.45 -9.46 4.64
CA VAL A 312 19.93 -9.53 4.63
C VAL A 312 20.49 -10.62 5.52
N ASN A 313 19.68 -11.16 6.45
CA ASN A 313 20.07 -12.29 7.30
C ASN A 313 19.22 -13.52 6.98
N PRO A 314 19.81 -14.73 6.84
CA PRO A 314 19.03 -15.97 6.85
C PRO A 314 18.24 -16.15 8.14
N GLY A 315 17.06 -16.76 8.08
CA GLY A 315 16.11 -16.84 9.19
C GLY A 315 16.61 -17.60 10.42
N HIS A 316 17.65 -18.44 10.24
CA HIS A 316 18.29 -19.22 11.31
C HIS A 316 19.72 -18.76 11.64
N SER A 317 20.15 -17.61 11.13
CA SER A 317 21.52 -17.09 11.36
C SER A 317 21.72 -16.45 12.73
N GLY A 318 20.65 -16.18 13.46
CA GLY A 318 20.67 -15.59 14.79
C GLY A 318 19.40 -15.86 15.59
N SER A 319 19.21 -15.11 16.67
CA SER A 319 17.99 -15.10 17.47
C SER A 319 16.86 -14.41 16.70
N SER A 320 15.62 -14.88 16.87
CA SER A 320 14.45 -14.12 16.39
C SER A 320 14.12 -12.90 17.26
N ASP A 321 14.82 -12.71 18.39
CA ASP A 321 14.52 -11.68 19.40
C ASP A 321 13.06 -11.74 19.89
N GLY A 322 12.51 -12.95 19.98
CA GLY A 322 11.10 -13.17 20.34
C GLY A 322 10.10 -12.82 19.24
N THR A 323 10.56 -12.40 18.06
CA THR A 323 9.69 -12.13 16.90
C THR A 323 8.93 -13.40 16.54
N THR A 324 7.61 -13.29 16.42
CA THR A 324 6.74 -14.38 15.97
C THR A 324 6.27 -14.17 14.54
N GLY A 325 5.99 -15.26 13.82
CA GLY A 325 5.10 -15.18 12.66
C GLY A 325 3.65 -15.09 13.15
N ASN A 326 2.90 -14.11 12.67
CA ASN A 326 1.57 -13.72 13.17
C ASN A 326 1.55 -13.28 14.65
N THR A 327 0.40 -12.81 15.13
CA THR A 327 0.25 -12.34 16.51
C THR A 327 -1.11 -12.70 17.15
N PRO A 328 -1.15 -13.15 18.42
CA PRO A 328 -2.40 -13.36 19.15
C PRO A 328 -3.19 -12.08 19.37
N SER A 329 -2.53 -10.91 19.35
CA SER A 329 -3.20 -9.60 19.49
C SER A 329 -4.21 -9.33 18.37
N GLN A 330 -4.05 -10.01 17.23
CA GLN A 330 -4.95 -9.96 16.07
C GLN A 330 -5.83 -11.22 15.97
N GLY A 331 -5.92 -12.01 17.06
CA GLY A 331 -6.69 -13.25 17.10
C GLY A 331 -6.08 -14.41 16.30
N GLN A 332 -4.80 -14.32 15.93
CA GLN A 332 -4.14 -15.28 15.05
C GLN A 332 -3.35 -16.33 15.84
N THR A 333 -3.16 -17.50 15.23
CA THR A 333 -2.23 -18.51 15.76
C THR A 333 -0.80 -18.13 15.41
N VAL A 334 0.07 -18.11 16.42
CA VAL A 334 1.51 -17.89 16.25
C VAL A 334 2.13 -19.07 15.51
N VAL A 335 2.99 -18.74 14.55
CA VAL A 335 3.85 -19.68 13.84
C VAL A 335 5.31 -19.24 13.95
N ASP A 336 6.22 -20.13 13.59
CA ASP A 336 7.63 -19.79 13.48
C ASP A 336 7.82 -18.67 12.42
N PRO A 337 8.55 -17.58 12.73
CA PRO A 337 8.76 -16.48 11.79
C PRO A 337 9.38 -16.93 10.46
N THR A 338 10.18 -17.99 10.45
CA THR A 338 10.81 -18.54 9.23
C THR A 338 9.80 -19.19 8.28
N LEU A 339 8.61 -19.58 8.77
CA LEU A 339 7.54 -20.13 7.93
C LEU A 339 6.80 -19.04 7.15
N VAL A 340 6.82 -17.80 7.64
CA VAL A 340 6.16 -16.64 7.03
C VAL A 340 7.14 -15.65 6.42
N SER A 341 8.45 -15.88 6.51
CA SER A 341 9.45 -15.08 5.81
C SER A 341 10.56 -15.99 5.34
N GLN A 342 10.43 -16.45 4.10
CA GLN A 342 11.28 -17.49 3.55
C GLN A 342 12.68 -16.95 3.22
N ASP A 343 13.70 -17.81 3.32
CA ASP A 343 15.07 -17.51 2.89
C ASP A 343 15.16 -17.52 1.35
N LYS A 344 14.60 -16.48 0.73
CA LYS A 344 14.49 -16.29 -0.72
C LYS A 344 14.79 -14.86 -1.11
N VAL A 345 15.33 -14.70 -2.31
CA VAL A 345 15.33 -13.43 -3.04
C VAL A 345 14.11 -13.39 -3.94
N PHE A 346 13.32 -12.34 -3.82
CA PHE A 346 12.15 -12.09 -4.65
C PHE A 346 12.53 -11.06 -5.72
N LEU A 347 12.12 -11.28 -6.96
CA LEU A 347 12.53 -10.50 -8.12
C LEU A 347 11.34 -10.26 -9.04
N SER A 348 11.04 -9.00 -9.32
CA SER A 348 10.13 -8.57 -10.37
C SER A 348 10.90 -7.86 -11.47
N VAL A 349 10.65 -8.23 -12.72
CA VAL A 349 11.22 -7.55 -13.89
C VAL A 349 10.11 -7.01 -14.78
N LEU A 350 10.24 -5.77 -15.24
CA LEU A 350 9.36 -5.17 -16.23
C LEU A 350 10.08 -5.17 -17.58
N VAL A 351 9.58 -5.95 -18.53
CA VAL A 351 10.22 -6.12 -19.84
C VAL A 351 9.24 -5.83 -20.98
N ASN A 352 9.73 -5.26 -22.08
CA ASN A 352 8.90 -4.97 -23.27
C ASN A 352 8.72 -6.18 -24.21
N SER A 353 9.49 -7.23 -23.99
CA SER A 353 9.50 -8.47 -24.78
C SER A 353 10.31 -9.53 -24.03
N PRO A 354 10.18 -10.83 -24.38
CA PRO A 354 10.88 -11.89 -23.67
C PRO A 354 12.38 -11.62 -23.50
N ALA A 355 12.90 -11.90 -22.30
CA ALA A 355 14.27 -11.60 -21.91
C ALA A 355 14.83 -12.69 -20.98
N ASP A 356 16.15 -12.88 -21.03
CA ASP A 356 16.86 -13.78 -20.13
C ASP A 356 17.14 -13.04 -18.81
N VAL A 357 16.92 -13.72 -17.69
CA VAL A 357 17.08 -13.16 -16.35
C VAL A 357 18.06 -14.03 -15.58
N THR A 358 19.03 -13.41 -14.90
CA THR A 358 19.96 -14.12 -14.02
C THR A 358 19.89 -13.55 -12.62
N LEU A 359 19.92 -14.42 -11.61
CA LEU A 359 20.05 -14.04 -10.20
C LEU A 359 21.21 -14.80 -9.59
N GLN A 360 22.14 -14.08 -8.96
CA GLN A 360 23.34 -14.63 -8.34
C GLN A 360 23.46 -14.13 -6.89
N ILE A 361 23.85 -15.03 -5.98
CA ILE A 361 24.14 -14.71 -4.57
C ILE A 361 25.62 -15.00 -4.32
N GLY A 362 26.39 -13.97 -3.98
CA GLY A 362 27.86 -14.06 -3.85
C GLY A 362 28.52 -14.55 -5.14
N ASP A 363 29.59 -15.33 -5.00
CA ASP A 363 30.34 -15.89 -6.13
C ASP A 363 29.80 -17.25 -6.63
N ASN A 364 28.59 -17.63 -6.20
CA ASN A 364 27.97 -18.90 -6.59
C ASN A 364 27.52 -18.90 -8.06
N GLN A 365 27.17 -20.07 -8.60
CA GLN A 365 26.61 -20.15 -9.96
C GLN A 365 25.27 -19.40 -10.05
N PRO A 366 25.07 -18.53 -11.06
CA PRO A 366 23.80 -17.85 -11.25
C PRO A 366 22.64 -18.83 -11.49
N THR A 367 21.48 -18.48 -10.94
CA THR A 367 20.19 -19.06 -11.34
C THR A 367 19.75 -18.40 -12.64
N TYR A 368 19.46 -19.21 -13.66
CA TYR A 368 18.95 -18.75 -14.95
C TYR A 368 17.44 -18.85 -15.00
N LEU A 369 16.80 -17.74 -15.31
CA LEU A 369 15.35 -17.54 -15.37
C LEU A 369 15.00 -16.92 -16.73
N ARG A 370 13.71 -16.86 -17.07
CA ARG A 370 13.27 -16.24 -18.32
C ARG A 370 11.95 -15.49 -18.13
N ALA A 371 11.96 -14.20 -18.47
CA ALA A 371 10.74 -13.42 -18.61
C ALA A 371 10.07 -13.80 -19.94
N MET A 372 8.83 -14.29 -19.86
CA MET A 372 8.15 -14.94 -20.99
C MET A 372 7.21 -14.01 -21.74
N THR A 373 6.76 -12.94 -21.10
CA THR A 373 5.79 -11.99 -21.64
C THR A 373 6.28 -10.56 -21.49
N SER A 374 5.78 -9.67 -22.36
CA SER A 374 5.88 -8.23 -22.10
C SER A 374 5.04 -7.89 -20.87
N GLY A 375 5.53 -6.95 -20.04
CA GLY A 375 4.95 -6.63 -18.75
C GLY A 375 5.80 -7.10 -17.58
N VAL A 376 5.20 -7.16 -16.40
CA VAL A 376 5.88 -7.62 -15.19
C VAL A 376 5.93 -9.15 -15.17
N ASN A 377 7.12 -9.70 -14.95
CA ASN A 377 7.35 -11.12 -14.67
C ASN A 377 7.97 -11.23 -13.27
N HIS A 378 7.50 -12.18 -12.47
CA HIS A 378 7.91 -12.33 -11.07
C HIS A 378 8.52 -13.71 -10.80
N PHE A 379 9.53 -13.73 -9.92
CA PHE A 379 10.30 -14.91 -9.58
C PHE A 379 10.70 -14.86 -8.11
N SER A 380 10.93 -16.05 -7.53
CA SER A 380 11.63 -16.18 -6.26
C SER A 380 12.70 -17.27 -6.32
N VAL A 381 13.86 -16.99 -5.74
CA VAL A 381 15.03 -17.88 -5.73
C VAL A 381 15.48 -18.11 -4.30
N SER A 382 15.49 -19.37 -3.87
CA SER A 382 15.97 -19.76 -2.54
C SER A 382 17.43 -19.38 -2.32
N PHE A 383 17.76 -18.88 -1.13
CA PHE A 383 19.14 -18.67 -0.71
C PHE A 383 19.92 -19.99 -0.81
N ASN A 384 19.29 -21.13 -0.49
CA ASN A 384 19.92 -22.46 -0.49
C ASN A 384 21.26 -22.49 0.29
N GLY A 385 21.34 -21.73 1.38
CA GLY A 385 22.55 -21.59 2.20
C GLY A 385 23.64 -20.71 1.59
N GLN A 386 23.38 -20.02 0.47
CA GLN A 386 24.31 -19.07 -0.15
C GLN A 386 24.26 -17.72 0.58
N THR A 387 25.44 -17.11 0.71
CA THR A 387 25.67 -15.79 1.29
C THR A 387 26.48 -14.93 0.29
N GLY A 388 26.53 -13.63 0.53
CA GLY A 388 27.21 -12.65 -0.33
C GLY A 388 26.25 -11.73 -1.09
N ALA A 389 26.81 -10.81 -1.88
CA ALA A 389 26.05 -9.79 -2.60
C ALA A 389 25.05 -10.41 -3.57
N VAL A 390 23.85 -9.84 -3.65
CA VAL A 390 22.79 -10.33 -4.54
C VAL A 390 22.77 -9.50 -5.80
N THR A 391 22.99 -10.13 -6.96
CA THR A 391 22.94 -9.45 -8.26
C THR A 391 21.87 -10.07 -9.14
N ALA A 392 20.96 -9.23 -9.65
CA ALA A 392 20.05 -9.61 -10.72
C ALA A 392 20.39 -8.84 -12.01
N SER A 393 20.23 -9.50 -13.15
CA SER A 393 20.42 -8.91 -14.47
C SER A 393 19.35 -9.41 -15.43
N VAL A 394 18.80 -8.48 -16.21
CA VAL A 394 17.95 -8.73 -17.37
C VAL A 394 18.81 -8.53 -18.60
N SER A 395 18.76 -9.48 -19.53
CA SER A 395 19.53 -9.40 -20.78
C SER A 395 18.72 -9.87 -21.98
N ARG A 396 19.07 -9.33 -23.14
CA ARG A 396 18.47 -9.71 -24.42
C ARG A 396 19.56 -9.78 -25.47
N ASN A 397 19.65 -10.92 -26.17
CA ASN A 397 20.69 -11.17 -27.18
C ASN A 397 22.12 -10.94 -26.65
N GLY A 398 22.37 -11.29 -25.38
CA GLY A 398 23.66 -11.13 -24.72
C GLY A 398 24.01 -9.70 -24.31
N GLN A 399 23.10 -8.73 -24.45
CA GLN A 399 23.27 -7.36 -23.95
C GLN A 399 22.50 -7.17 -22.65
N SER A 400 23.11 -6.53 -21.65
CA SER A 400 22.42 -6.15 -20.42
C SER A 400 21.41 -5.05 -20.71
N VAL A 401 20.21 -5.21 -20.16
CA VAL A 401 19.05 -4.31 -20.31
C VAL A 401 18.79 -3.57 -18.99
N ALA A 402 18.85 -4.31 -17.88
CA ALA A 402 18.71 -3.78 -16.54
C ALA A 402 19.55 -4.64 -15.59
N SER A 403 20.13 -4.04 -14.56
CA SER A 403 20.82 -4.78 -13.52
C SER A 403 20.69 -4.06 -12.18
N VAL A 404 20.69 -4.82 -11.10
CA VAL A 404 20.63 -4.35 -9.73
C VAL A 404 21.53 -5.24 -8.88
N THR A 405 22.28 -4.61 -7.99
CA THR A 405 23.09 -5.30 -6.98
C THR A 405 22.70 -4.77 -5.61
N GLY A 406 22.31 -5.68 -4.72
CA GLY A 406 22.01 -5.39 -3.33
C GLY A 406 23.13 -5.78 -2.37
N PRO A 407 22.97 -5.46 -1.07
CA PRO A 407 23.90 -5.82 -0.01
C PRO A 407 24.06 -7.34 0.13
N GLU A 408 25.04 -7.75 0.92
CA GLU A 408 25.29 -9.17 1.15
C GLU A 408 24.17 -9.82 1.99
N ILE A 409 23.76 -11.03 1.59
CA ILE A 409 23.13 -11.96 2.53
C ILE A 409 24.24 -12.45 3.46
N THR A 410 24.07 -12.30 4.77
CA THR A 410 25.11 -12.59 5.77
C THR A 410 24.54 -13.20 7.04
N ASP A 411 25.30 -14.12 7.65
CA ASP A 411 24.99 -14.66 8.97
C ASP A 411 25.37 -13.69 10.11
N ALA A 412 26.03 -12.58 9.79
CA ALA A 412 26.39 -11.55 10.76
C ALA A 412 25.14 -10.73 11.16
N CYS A 413 24.46 -11.18 12.20
CA CYS A 413 23.32 -10.50 12.80
C CYS A 413 23.77 -9.39 13.77
N GLU A 414 23.19 -8.19 13.65
CA GLU A 414 23.41 -7.10 14.62
C GLU A 414 22.90 -7.53 16.00
N ASP A 415 23.74 -7.42 17.02
CA ASP A 415 23.50 -7.94 18.38
C ASP A 415 23.06 -9.41 18.45
N GLY A 416 23.36 -10.20 17.42
CA GLY A 416 22.95 -11.60 17.31
C GLY A 416 21.48 -11.82 16.96
N ASN A 417 20.75 -10.78 16.54
CA ASN A 417 19.34 -10.84 16.17
C ASN A 417 19.12 -10.75 14.66
N VAL A 418 18.27 -11.63 14.12
CA VAL A 418 17.88 -11.61 12.71
C VAL A 418 17.08 -10.34 12.43
N ASN A 419 17.49 -9.56 11.42
CA ASN A 419 16.65 -8.50 10.90
C ASN A 419 15.58 -9.11 9.96
N TRP A 420 14.31 -8.98 10.36
CA TRP A 420 13.17 -9.48 9.59
C TRP A 420 12.60 -8.44 8.60
N ASN A 421 13.15 -7.23 8.58
CA ASN A 421 12.89 -6.26 7.52
C ASN A 421 13.58 -6.70 6.21
N ALA A 422 13.04 -6.26 5.08
CA ALA A 422 13.61 -6.51 3.77
C ALA A 422 14.49 -5.33 3.33
N TRP A 423 15.59 -5.63 2.65
CA TRP A 423 16.22 -4.66 1.78
C TRP A 423 15.52 -4.70 0.43
N VAL A 424 15.30 -3.53 -0.20
CA VAL A 424 14.67 -3.43 -1.52
C VAL A 424 15.57 -2.60 -2.44
N GLY A 425 15.79 -3.09 -3.66
CA GLY A 425 16.57 -2.38 -4.66
C GLY A 425 15.98 -2.49 -6.05
N GLY A 426 16.31 -1.52 -6.89
CA GLY A 426 15.89 -1.45 -8.28
C GLY A 426 17.05 -1.12 -9.21
N SER A 427 16.89 -1.45 -10.49
CA SER A 427 17.82 -1.07 -11.54
C SER A 427 17.78 0.44 -11.78
N SER A 428 18.95 1.05 -11.92
CA SER A 428 19.12 2.46 -12.29
C SER A 428 18.65 2.78 -13.71
#